data_AF-A0A2R5EZK7-F1
#
_entry.id   AF-A0A2R5EZK7-F1
#
_cell.length_a   1.000
_cell.length_b   1.000
_cell.length_c   1.000
_cell.angle_alpha   90.00
_cell.angle_beta   90.00
_cell.angle_gamma   90.00
#
_symmetry.space_group_name_H-M   'P 1'
#
loop_
_entity.id
_entity.type
_entity.pdbx_description
1 polymer ?
#
loop_
_entity_poly.entity_id
_entity_poly.type
_entity_poly.pdbx_seq_one_letter_code
_entity_poly.pdbx_strand_id
1 'polypeptide(L)'
;MLKTARNGGVPLERLRVRLIDIELFAGAEGERMERQLTLLPALIVPIRGEGELELDAGSLRLVRDRAYPVRPDSTFGLLSDRGGELAAAILHFEATIEPGKEQLPLAALPAAHLIEMLFEGKDELNVPVKGRLAHLCRSIYENWRSEDGLKRWRAELDMNELIYSLLSAERVGSKASTESALERSRAFMEERFHEDLSIERLASIAKLSPKYYVDAFKKTYGVSAIDTLTNIRMNRAKKLMLHSGLRMKEVAHQVGFADEFYFSRKFKKFAGMSPTAYMKSRSKRIVVYGSSSIIGYMLALGIIPYAAPLHPKWTKLYIERYGADIPVHLDAFRQNHRRMANIEQLVGTKPELIVCANETEDWERQRLAKIAPVFLLPSEETGWESVLLALAARLDAEAEARQWILDYDRKAEERCSLVRAGTLGPGRNVLQIRLVKDRMYLDCSSTFHDVMVKGLGFTSLHPYMPSDHGRPITLEELGRLDADWAFMLIRKESETLERWRTLRESSDWQALPVVRDNRLRLLPSDPWREYSPIAIERCLEMAFAMIVE
;
A
#
# COMPACT_ATOMS: atom_id res chain seq x y z
N MET A 1 18.09 12.33 -26.33
CA MET A 1 19.09 13.09 -25.56
C MET A 1 18.81 12.88 -24.08
N LEU A 2 19.89 12.67 -23.30
CA LEU A 2 19.96 12.47 -21.84
C LEU A 2 19.12 11.32 -21.22
N LYS A 3 19.64 10.10 -21.40
CA LYS A 3 19.49 8.99 -20.45
C LYS A 3 20.62 9.10 -19.41
N THR A 4 20.32 9.56 -18.20
CA THR A 4 21.15 9.46 -16.97
C THR A 4 20.27 9.95 -15.81
N ALA A 5 20.22 9.41 -14.59
CA ALA A 5 20.93 8.30 -13.96
C ALA A 5 20.05 7.71 -12.84
N ARG A 6 20.17 6.39 -12.62
CA ARG A 6 19.81 5.75 -11.34
C ARG A 6 20.83 6.22 -10.30
N ASN A 7 20.35 6.97 -9.31
CA ASN A 7 20.89 7.31 -7.98
C ASN A 7 20.07 8.53 -7.51
N GLY A 8 18.89 8.33 -6.93
CA GLY A 8 18.10 9.39 -6.28
C GLY A 8 17.89 10.74 -7.01
N GLY A 9 18.12 10.84 -8.33
CA GLY A 9 18.12 12.11 -9.06
C GLY A 9 19.40 12.97 -8.98
N VAL A 10 20.54 12.47 -8.46
CA VAL A 10 21.80 13.24 -8.37
C VAL A 10 22.53 13.28 -9.72
N PRO A 11 22.76 14.46 -10.33
CA PRO A 11 23.57 14.61 -11.53
C PRO A 11 25.06 14.50 -11.18
N LEU A 12 25.61 13.29 -11.20
CA LEU A 12 26.99 12.99 -10.79
C LEU A 12 28.05 13.80 -11.56
N GLU A 13 27.77 14.15 -12.82
CA GLU A 13 28.62 15.02 -13.65
C GLU A 13 28.78 16.45 -13.09
N ARG A 14 27.88 16.86 -12.20
CA ARG A 14 27.85 18.18 -11.54
C ARG A 14 28.16 18.09 -10.04
N LEU A 15 28.46 16.91 -9.52
CA LEU A 15 28.86 16.71 -8.14
C LEU A 15 30.27 17.30 -7.93
N ARG A 16 30.42 18.05 -6.85
CA ARG A 16 31.70 18.51 -6.31
C ARG A 16 31.80 18.05 -4.88
N VAL A 17 32.87 17.30 -4.57
CA VAL A 17 33.21 16.90 -3.20
C VAL A 17 34.48 17.61 -2.81
N ARG A 18 34.45 18.24 -1.64
CA ARG A 18 35.57 18.96 -1.05
C ARG A 18 35.92 18.33 0.29
N LEU A 19 37.19 18.00 0.47
CA LEU A 19 37.69 17.54 1.77
C LEU A 19 37.77 18.73 2.75
N ILE A 20 37.22 18.58 3.94
CA ILE A 20 37.30 19.59 5.00
C ILE A 20 38.35 19.21 6.03
N ASP A 21 38.34 17.95 6.47
CA ASP A 21 39.36 17.44 7.39
C ASP A 21 39.49 15.92 7.31
N ILE A 22 40.62 15.41 7.78
CA ILE A 22 40.86 13.98 7.96
C ILE A 22 41.61 13.70 9.27
N GLU A 23 40.99 12.83 10.07
CA GLU A 23 41.54 12.34 11.33
C GLU A 23 41.85 10.84 11.21
N LEU A 24 42.88 10.40 11.92
CA LEU A 24 43.19 8.98 12.10
C LEU A 24 43.00 8.64 13.57
N PHE A 25 42.07 7.71 13.83
CA PHE A 25 41.97 7.04 15.10
C PHE A 25 42.89 5.83 15.09
N ALA A 26 43.70 5.67 16.13
CA ALA A 26 44.50 4.49 16.39
C ALA A 26 44.32 4.11 17.86
N GLY A 27 43.47 3.11 18.12
CA GLY A 27 43.18 2.61 19.46
C GLY A 27 43.86 1.27 19.72
N ALA A 28 44.53 1.17 20.87
CA ALA A 28 44.97 -0.11 21.43
C ALA A 28 43.79 -0.90 22.02
N GLU A 29 44.05 -2.05 22.62
CA GLU A 29 43.03 -2.94 23.17
C GLU A 29 42.09 -2.22 24.15
N GLY A 30 40.79 -2.22 23.83
CA GLY A 30 39.75 -1.58 24.65
C GLY A 30 39.79 -0.05 24.68
N GLU A 31 40.65 0.58 23.88
CA GLU A 31 40.71 2.03 23.74
C GLU A 31 39.50 2.53 22.94
N ARG A 32 38.97 3.67 23.37
CA ARG A 32 37.74 4.24 22.86
C ARG A 32 37.95 5.71 22.49
N MET A 33 37.41 6.08 21.34
CA MET A 33 37.11 7.46 21.02
C MET A 33 35.74 7.81 21.60
N GLU A 34 35.72 8.78 22.51
CA GLU A 34 34.48 9.28 23.10
C GLU A 34 33.49 9.74 22.02
N ARG A 35 32.20 9.63 22.32
CA ARG A 35 31.16 10.01 21.36
C ARG A 35 31.22 11.51 21.12
N GLN A 36 31.38 11.89 19.87
CA GLN A 36 31.42 13.27 19.43
C GLN A 36 30.30 13.57 18.43
N LEU A 37 29.75 14.78 18.53
CA LEU A 37 28.79 15.32 17.58
C LEU A 37 29.53 15.78 16.32
N THR A 38 29.08 15.34 15.15
CA THR A 38 29.60 15.87 13.88
C THR A 38 28.61 16.84 13.24
N LEU A 39 29.09 18.02 12.85
CA LEU A 39 28.30 19.03 12.13
C LEU A 39 28.43 18.89 10.60
N LEU A 40 29.37 18.08 10.14
CA LEU A 40 29.65 17.84 8.74
C LEU A 40 29.42 16.37 8.38
N PRO A 41 29.15 16.04 7.11
CA PRO A 41 29.26 14.69 6.60
C PRO A 41 30.60 14.05 6.98
N ALA A 42 30.56 12.85 7.55
CA ALA A 42 31.77 12.08 7.82
C ALA A 42 31.70 10.69 7.16
N LEU A 43 32.86 10.21 6.69
CA LEU A 43 33.05 8.82 6.24
C LEU A 43 34.07 8.14 7.14
N ILE A 44 33.68 7.02 7.75
CA ILE A 44 34.55 6.21 8.59
C ILE A 44 35.03 5.01 7.79
N VAL A 45 36.35 4.85 7.69
CA VAL A 45 36.98 3.79 6.93
C VAL A 45 38.00 3.05 7.80
N PRO A 46 37.76 1.78 8.16
CA PRO A 46 38.75 0.97 8.86
C PRO A 46 39.96 0.68 7.95
N ILE A 47 41.14 1.11 8.41
CA ILE A 47 42.43 0.91 7.74
C ILE A 47 43.08 -0.39 8.21
N ARG A 48 43.05 -0.65 9.51
CA ARG A 48 43.63 -1.85 10.15
C ARG A 48 42.80 -2.22 11.36
N GLY A 49 42.82 -3.49 11.73
CA GLY A 49 42.13 -3.94 12.94
C GLY A 49 40.67 -4.33 12.77
N GLU A 50 40.03 -4.53 13.91
CA GLU A 50 38.60 -4.78 14.10
C GLU A 50 38.09 -3.95 15.29
N GLY A 51 36.83 -3.55 15.25
CA GLY A 51 36.21 -2.78 16.31
C GLY A 51 34.77 -2.39 15.97
N GLU A 52 34.19 -1.53 16.78
CA GLU A 52 32.81 -1.07 16.65
C GLU A 52 32.72 0.44 16.42
N LEU A 53 31.80 0.82 15.54
CA LEU A 53 31.31 2.17 15.35
C LEU A 53 30.03 2.34 16.17
N GLU A 54 30.06 3.20 17.16
CA GLU A 54 28.88 3.56 17.95
C GLU A 54 28.16 4.74 17.30
N LEU A 55 26.85 4.63 17.10
CA LEU A 55 25.96 5.67 16.58
C LEU A 55 24.79 5.88 17.57
N ASP A 56 24.00 6.93 17.36
CA ASP A 56 22.84 7.26 18.19
C ASP A 56 21.82 6.11 18.31
N ALA A 57 21.66 5.31 17.25
CA ALA A 57 20.66 4.25 17.15
C ALA A 57 21.19 2.82 17.44
N GLY A 58 22.49 2.65 17.74
CA GLY A 58 23.12 1.34 17.96
C GLY A 58 24.62 1.30 17.64
N SER A 59 25.24 0.12 17.69
CA SER A 59 26.64 -0.07 17.25
C SER A 59 26.72 -0.94 15.99
N LEU A 60 27.70 -0.66 15.14
CA LEU A 60 28.00 -1.38 13.91
C LEU A 60 29.42 -1.93 13.96
N ARG A 61 29.62 -3.19 13.55
CA ARG A 61 30.96 -3.78 13.49
C ARG A 61 31.72 -3.28 12.27
N LEU A 62 32.93 -2.76 12.49
CA LEU A 62 33.82 -2.27 11.44
C LEU A 62 34.54 -3.43 10.75
N VAL A 63 34.18 -3.63 9.49
CA VAL A 63 34.83 -4.58 8.58
C VAL A 63 35.73 -3.84 7.59
N ARG A 64 36.93 -4.38 7.34
CA ARG A 64 37.88 -3.86 6.34
C ARG A 64 37.26 -3.77 4.95
N ASP A 65 37.76 -2.83 4.15
CA ASP A 65 37.32 -2.57 2.77
C ASP A 65 35.86 -2.10 2.66
N ARG A 66 35.32 -1.61 3.76
CA ARG A 66 34.02 -0.94 3.83
C ARG A 66 34.17 0.50 4.26
N ALA A 67 33.15 1.31 3.97
CA ALA A 67 33.03 2.66 4.48
C ALA A 67 31.65 2.85 5.13
N TYR A 68 31.61 3.63 6.20
CA TYR A 68 30.41 3.87 6.99
C TYR A 68 30.12 5.38 6.95
N PRO A 69 29.05 5.81 6.25
CA PRO A 69 28.66 7.21 6.23
C PRO A 69 27.99 7.60 7.55
N VAL A 70 28.42 8.72 8.12
CA VAL A 70 27.84 9.33 9.32
C VAL A 70 27.17 10.65 8.92
N ARG A 71 25.91 10.82 9.37
CA ARG A 71 25.08 11.97 9.02
C ARG A 71 25.53 13.21 9.82
N PRO A 72 25.41 14.42 9.26
CA PRO A 72 25.53 15.64 10.06
C PRO A 72 24.49 15.63 11.19
N ASP A 73 24.82 16.31 12.29
CA ASP A 73 24.01 16.41 13.50
C ASP A 73 23.79 15.07 14.24
N SER A 74 24.61 14.04 13.95
CA SER A 74 24.61 12.76 14.69
C SER A 74 25.86 12.61 15.57
N THR A 75 25.75 11.80 16.62
CA THR A 75 26.92 11.45 17.44
C THR A 75 27.52 10.12 17.03
N PHE A 76 28.85 10.05 16.97
CA PHE A 76 29.55 8.81 16.70
C PHE A 76 30.77 8.63 17.60
N GLY A 77 31.10 7.37 17.89
CA GLY A 77 32.29 6.95 18.64
C GLY A 77 32.92 5.72 18.01
N LEU A 78 34.18 5.43 18.37
CA LEU A 78 34.91 4.26 17.88
C LEU A 78 35.43 3.47 19.08
N LEU A 79 35.30 2.15 19.02
CA LEU A 79 35.75 1.23 20.06
C LEU A 79 36.60 0.13 19.44
N SER A 80 37.80 -0.11 20.00
CA SER A 80 38.61 -1.27 19.62
C SER A 80 38.11 -2.54 20.32
N ASP A 81 38.06 -3.67 19.60
CA ASP A 81 37.64 -4.96 20.16
C ASP A 81 38.63 -5.45 21.26
N ARG A 82 38.12 -6.24 22.21
CA ARG A 82 38.95 -6.89 23.24
C ARG A 82 39.85 -7.93 22.59
N GLY A 83 41.16 -7.70 22.63
CA GLY A 83 42.21 -8.51 21.98
C GLY A 83 42.71 -7.97 20.63
N GLY A 84 42.29 -6.79 20.18
CA GLY A 84 42.67 -6.21 18.90
C GLY A 84 43.06 -4.73 18.95
N GLU A 85 43.75 -4.29 17.91
CA GLU A 85 44.06 -2.88 17.64
C GLU A 85 43.10 -2.39 16.56
N LEU A 86 42.60 -1.14 16.62
CA LEU A 86 41.79 -0.53 15.56
C LEU A 86 42.49 0.72 15.03
N ALA A 87 42.67 0.80 13.71
CA ALA A 87 43.03 2.02 13.02
C ALA A 87 41.94 2.38 11.99
N ALA A 88 41.34 3.56 12.11
CA ALA A 88 40.29 4.03 11.22
C ALA A 88 40.55 5.48 10.78
N ALA A 89 40.25 5.80 9.52
CA ALA A 89 40.18 7.16 9.04
C ALA A 89 38.78 7.73 9.18
N ILE A 90 38.69 8.98 9.61
CA ILE A 90 37.48 9.77 9.71
C ILE A 90 37.66 10.93 8.74
N LEU A 91 36.91 10.92 7.63
CA LEU A 91 37.00 11.95 6.61
C LEU A 91 35.77 12.87 6.68
N HIS A 92 35.98 14.14 7.03
CA HIS A 92 34.95 15.17 7.00
C HIS A 92 34.95 15.88 5.65
N PHE A 93 33.79 16.00 5.02
CA PHE A 93 33.70 16.56 3.66
C PHE A 93 32.41 17.35 3.41
N GLU A 94 32.46 18.20 2.41
CA GLU A 94 31.28 18.87 1.85
C GLU A 94 31.00 18.34 0.45
N ALA A 95 29.71 18.17 0.13
CA ALA A 95 29.25 17.82 -1.20
C ALA A 95 28.32 18.92 -1.71
N THR A 96 28.50 19.35 -2.96
CA THR A 96 27.64 20.33 -3.62
C THR A 96 27.32 19.88 -5.03
N ILE A 97 26.17 20.30 -5.56
CA ILE A 97 25.79 20.07 -6.95
C ILE A 97 25.83 21.43 -7.65
N GLU A 98 26.74 21.59 -8.61
CA GLU A 98 26.80 22.83 -9.40
C GLU A 98 25.47 23.05 -10.15
N PRO A 99 24.92 24.27 -10.22
CA PRO A 99 23.69 24.55 -10.97
C PRO A 99 23.86 24.36 -12.49
N GLY A 100 22.80 23.93 -13.17
CA GLY A 100 22.79 23.68 -14.62
C GLY A 100 22.39 24.93 -15.41
N LYS A 101 22.74 25.00 -16.70
CA LYS A 101 22.49 26.18 -17.55
C LYS A 101 21.01 26.55 -17.77
N GLU A 102 20.04 25.73 -17.37
CA GLU A 102 18.61 25.94 -17.70
C GLU A 102 17.62 25.94 -16.53
N GLN A 103 18.04 25.99 -15.26
CA GLN A 103 17.09 26.09 -14.12
C GLN A 103 17.66 26.91 -12.94
N LEU A 104 16.78 27.63 -12.24
CA LEU A 104 17.06 28.37 -11.00
C LEU A 104 17.90 27.54 -10.00
N PRO A 105 18.72 28.18 -9.14
CA PRO A 105 19.67 27.47 -8.31
C PRO A 105 18.92 26.44 -7.46
N LEU A 106 19.32 25.17 -7.55
CA LEU A 106 19.21 24.26 -6.42
C LEU A 106 20.05 24.92 -5.31
N ALA A 107 19.42 25.81 -4.56
CA ALA A 107 19.96 26.38 -3.34
C ALA A 107 20.46 25.20 -2.51
N ALA A 108 21.70 25.32 -2.04
CA ALA A 108 22.44 24.34 -1.26
C ALA A 108 21.49 23.43 -0.45
N LEU A 109 21.24 22.22 -0.97
CA LEU A 109 20.55 21.20 -0.18
C LEU A 109 21.36 21.05 1.12
N PRO A 110 20.70 20.98 2.30
CA PRO A 110 21.41 20.74 3.55
C PRO A 110 22.31 19.51 3.39
N ALA A 111 23.56 19.58 3.86
CA ALA A 111 24.55 18.52 3.69
C ALA A 111 24.02 17.12 4.07
N ALA A 112 23.11 17.07 5.05
CA ALA A 112 22.42 15.85 5.49
C ALA A 112 21.62 15.16 4.37
N HIS A 113 20.89 15.91 3.54
CA HIS A 113 20.11 15.34 2.43
C HIS A 113 21.00 14.84 1.29
N LEU A 114 22.18 15.44 1.08
CA LEU A 114 23.11 15.04 0.04
C LEU A 114 23.75 13.68 0.32
N ILE A 115 24.09 13.35 1.56
CA ILE A 115 24.59 12.01 1.93
C ILE A 115 23.51 10.95 1.67
N GLU A 116 22.28 11.19 2.12
CA GLU A 116 21.16 10.27 1.88
C GLU A 116 20.93 10.04 0.39
N MET A 117 21.07 11.08 -0.44
CA MET A 117 20.98 10.96 -1.88
C MET A 117 22.20 10.26 -2.52
N LEU A 118 23.41 10.48 -2.02
CA LEU A 118 24.65 9.89 -2.56
C LEU A 118 24.76 8.39 -2.26
N PHE A 119 24.33 7.98 -1.07
CA PHE A 119 24.47 6.61 -0.58
C PHE A 119 23.13 5.89 -0.34
N GLU A 120 22.03 6.46 -0.82
CA GLU A 120 20.67 5.90 -0.75
C GLU A 120 20.24 5.48 0.67
N GLY A 121 20.70 6.21 1.69
CA GLY A 121 20.40 5.96 3.10
C GLY A 121 21.02 4.69 3.69
N LYS A 122 22.02 4.08 3.04
CA LYS A 122 22.73 2.91 3.56
C LYS A 122 23.71 3.28 4.67
N ASP A 123 23.76 2.46 5.71
CA ASP A 123 24.70 2.62 6.83
C ASP A 123 26.08 1.96 6.57
N GLU A 124 26.22 1.18 5.49
CA GLU A 124 27.45 0.48 5.11
C GLU A 124 27.63 0.45 3.58
N LEU A 125 28.86 0.71 3.12
CA LEU A 125 29.26 0.72 1.72
C LEU A 125 30.44 -0.25 1.49
N ASN A 126 30.36 -1.08 0.44
CA ASN A 126 31.35 -2.11 0.16
C ASN A 126 32.14 -1.81 -1.12
N VAL A 127 33.48 -1.93 -1.07
CA VAL A 127 34.34 -1.78 -2.26
C VAL A 127 34.97 -3.14 -2.61
N PRO A 128 34.76 -3.67 -3.83
CA PRO A 128 35.18 -5.02 -4.18
C PRO A 128 36.71 -5.18 -4.30
N VAL A 129 37.46 -4.09 -4.44
CA VAL A 129 38.92 -4.10 -4.54
C VAL A 129 39.53 -3.98 -3.15
N LYS A 130 40.00 -5.11 -2.61
CA LYS A 130 40.64 -5.19 -1.29
C LYS A 130 41.81 -4.22 -1.15
N GLY A 131 41.92 -3.56 -0.01
CA GLY A 131 42.98 -2.61 0.34
C GLY A 131 42.90 -1.24 -0.31
N ARG A 132 41.99 -1.01 -1.27
CA ARG A 132 41.90 0.26 -2.03
C ARG A 132 41.53 1.43 -1.14
N LEU A 133 40.49 1.28 -0.31
CA LEU A 133 40.03 2.34 0.58
C LEU A 133 41.11 2.74 1.60
N ALA A 134 41.76 1.74 2.22
CA ALA A 134 42.86 1.97 3.14
C ALA A 134 44.07 2.65 2.50
N HIS A 135 44.34 2.39 1.21
CA HIS A 135 45.40 3.08 0.47
C HIS A 135 45.05 4.55 0.19
N LEU A 136 43.83 4.81 -0.30
CA LEU A 136 43.35 6.18 -0.54
C LEU A 136 43.33 7.00 0.75
N CYS A 137 42.82 6.46 1.86
CA CYS A 137 42.79 7.17 3.15
C CYS A 137 44.18 7.56 3.64
N ARG A 138 45.18 6.68 3.49
CA ARG A 138 46.58 6.98 3.84
C ARG A 138 47.15 8.09 2.95
N SER A 139 46.94 8.00 1.63
CA SER A 139 47.36 9.02 0.68
C SER A 139 46.73 10.38 0.97
N ILE A 140 45.42 10.41 1.26
CA ILE A 140 44.69 11.63 1.63
C ILE A 140 45.29 12.22 2.91
N TYR A 141 45.48 11.41 3.96
CA TYR A 141 46.00 11.87 5.24
C TYR A 141 47.40 12.49 5.13
N GLU A 142 48.32 11.80 4.45
CA GLU A 142 49.71 12.23 4.28
C GLU A 142 49.81 13.53 3.45
N ASN A 143 49.02 13.62 2.39
CA ASN A 143 49.05 14.76 1.48
C ASN A 143 48.30 15.99 2.04
N TRP A 144 47.21 15.79 2.79
CA TRP A 144 46.42 16.88 3.39
C TRP A 144 47.19 17.66 4.45
N ARG A 145 48.02 16.97 5.25
CA ARG A 145 48.88 17.59 6.28
C ARG A 145 50.13 18.27 5.73
N SER A 146 50.37 18.23 4.43
CA SER A 146 51.53 18.90 3.84
C SER A 146 51.30 20.40 3.67
N GLU A 147 52.32 21.21 3.93
CA GLU A 147 52.28 22.66 3.66
C GLU A 147 52.24 22.97 2.15
N ASP A 148 52.70 22.04 1.32
CA ASP A 148 52.71 22.14 -0.14
C ASP A 148 51.28 22.13 -0.71
N GLY A 149 50.91 23.21 -1.41
CA GLY A 149 49.61 23.36 -2.05
C GLY A 149 49.31 22.28 -3.11
N LEU A 150 50.32 21.76 -3.81
CA LEU A 150 50.14 20.68 -4.79
C LEU A 150 49.77 19.36 -4.11
N LYS A 151 50.38 19.07 -2.95
CA LYS A 151 50.03 17.89 -2.15
C LYS A 151 48.63 18.02 -1.56
N ARG A 152 48.24 19.19 -1.05
CA ARG A 152 46.85 19.41 -0.60
C ARG A 152 45.83 19.22 -1.73
N TRP A 153 46.14 19.70 -2.93
CA TRP A 153 45.30 19.44 -4.10
C TRP A 153 45.27 17.95 -4.48
N ARG A 154 46.38 17.21 -4.33
CA ARG A 154 46.40 15.76 -4.51
C ARG A 154 45.45 15.05 -3.54
N ALA A 155 45.40 15.47 -2.27
CA ALA A 155 44.48 14.92 -1.29
C ALA A 155 43.01 15.11 -1.68
N GLU A 156 42.65 16.27 -2.25
CA GLU A 156 41.32 16.54 -2.80
C GLU A 156 40.98 15.61 -3.99
N LEU A 157 41.95 15.34 -4.88
CA LEU A 157 41.77 14.39 -5.98
C LEU A 157 41.58 12.95 -5.46
N ASP A 158 42.38 12.52 -4.49
CA ASP A 158 42.27 11.21 -3.88
C ASP A 158 40.94 11.04 -3.11
N MET A 159 40.41 12.12 -2.51
CA MET A 159 39.07 12.14 -1.92
C MET A 159 37.98 11.93 -2.97
N ASN A 160 38.06 12.61 -4.12
CA ASN A 160 37.13 12.42 -5.22
C ASN A 160 37.21 10.98 -5.79
N GLU A 161 38.42 10.41 -5.87
CA GLU A 161 38.65 9.02 -6.27
C GLU A 161 38.05 8.02 -5.26
N LEU A 162 38.10 8.33 -3.96
CA LEU A 162 37.46 7.55 -2.89
C LEU A 162 35.94 7.55 -3.06
N ILE A 163 35.32 8.72 -3.24
CA ILE A 163 33.88 8.82 -3.50
C ILE A 163 33.49 8.09 -4.79
N TYR A 164 34.26 8.26 -5.87
CA TYR A 164 34.05 7.52 -7.12
C TYR A 164 34.12 6.01 -6.88
N SER A 165 35.09 5.52 -6.10
CA SER A 165 35.23 4.10 -5.78
C SER A 165 34.02 3.56 -5.04
N LEU A 166 33.45 4.32 -4.10
CA LEU A 166 32.23 3.95 -3.38
C LEU A 166 31.00 3.93 -4.30
N LEU A 167 30.79 4.97 -5.10
CA LEU A 167 29.64 5.08 -6.02
C LEU A 167 29.73 4.10 -7.20
N SER A 168 30.93 3.75 -7.66
CA SER A 168 31.14 2.81 -8.76
C SER A 168 31.07 1.35 -8.30
N ALA A 169 31.50 1.05 -7.06
CA ALA A 169 31.34 -0.27 -6.46
C ALA A 169 29.86 -0.69 -6.37
N GLU A 170 28.96 0.25 -6.08
CA GLU A 170 27.50 0.05 -6.14
C GLU A 170 27.01 -0.35 -7.54
N ARG A 171 27.57 0.26 -8.59
CA ARG A 171 27.22 -0.09 -9.98
C ARG A 171 27.69 -1.48 -10.39
N VAL A 172 28.87 -1.91 -9.90
CA VAL A 172 29.46 -3.21 -10.23
C VAL A 172 28.90 -4.34 -9.35
N GLY A 173 28.59 -4.07 -8.08
CA GLY A 173 27.88 -4.98 -7.16
C GLY A 173 26.42 -5.26 -7.55
N SER A 174 25.85 -4.45 -8.45
CA SER A 174 24.51 -4.67 -9.02
C SER A 174 24.44 -5.76 -10.13
N LYS A 175 25.57 -6.37 -10.53
CA LYS A 175 25.54 -7.54 -11.40
C LYS A 175 25.26 -8.82 -10.57
N ALA A 176 23.98 -9.20 -10.60
CA ALA A 176 23.36 -10.45 -10.14
C ALA A 176 22.71 -10.44 -8.74
N SER A 177 21.88 -9.44 -8.43
CA SER A 177 20.75 -9.73 -7.54
C SER A 177 19.67 -10.48 -8.33
N THR A 178 19.09 -11.52 -7.73
CA THR A 178 17.92 -12.21 -8.26
C THR A 178 16.80 -11.22 -8.57
N GLU A 179 16.63 -10.18 -7.76
CA GLU A 179 15.65 -9.11 -7.99
C GLU A 179 15.86 -8.35 -9.30
N SER A 180 17.10 -7.97 -9.65
CA SER A 180 17.42 -7.33 -10.93
C SER A 180 17.20 -8.28 -12.12
N ALA A 181 17.42 -9.58 -11.93
CA ALA A 181 17.11 -10.61 -12.92
C ALA A 181 15.61 -10.77 -13.16
N LEU A 182 14.82 -10.74 -12.10
CA LEU A 182 13.36 -10.79 -12.16
C LEU A 182 12.80 -9.50 -12.80
N GLU A 183 13.34 -8.34 -12.48
CA GLU A 183 12.91 -7.06 -13.05
C GLU A 183 13.14 -6.99 -14.56
N ARG A 184 14.26 -7.52 -15.07
CA ARG A 184 14.49 -7.65 -16.52
C ARG A 184 13.43 -8.52 -17.20
N SER A 185 13.05 -9.64 -16.57
CA SER A 185 12.01 -10.50 -17.10
C SER A 185 10.65 -9.81 -17.11
N ARG A 186 10.35 -9.02 -16.08
CA ARG A 186 9.10 -8.24 -15.98
C ARG A 186 9.05 -7.12 -17.01
N ALA A 187 10.12 -6.34 -17.16
CA ALA A 187 10.21 -5.31 -18.19
C ALA A 187 10.01 -5.89 -19.59
N PHE A 188 10.55 -7.09 -19.83
CA PHE A 188 10.31 -7.81 -21.08
C PHE A 188 8.84 -8.20 -21.27
N MET A 189 8.14 -8.67 -20.22
CA MET A 189 6.69 -8.90 -20.27
C MET A 189 5.93 -7.62 -20.64
N GLU A 190 6.31 -6.47 -20.08
CA GLU A 190 5.63 -5.19 -20.36
C GLU A 190 5.83 -4.71 -21.79
N GLU A 191 6.99 -4.98 -22.40
CA GLU A 191 7.28 -4.65 -23.81
C GLU A 191 6.63 -5.65 -24.78
N ARG A 192 6.71 -6.95 -24.46
CA ARG A 192 6.38 -8.07 -25.36
C ARG A 192 5.19 -8.91 -24.91
N PHE A 193 4.25 -8.33 -24.16
CA PHE A 193 3.09 -9.06 -23.61
C PHE A 193 2.24 -9.79 -24.66
N HIS A 194 2.24 -9.33 -25.91
CA HIS A 194 1.44 -9.89 -27.01
C HIS A 194 2.01 -11.21 -27.56
N GLU A 195 3.27 -11.53 -27.25
CA GLU A 195 3.95 -12.76 -27.67
C GLU A 195 3.61 -13.93 -26.73
N ASP A 196 3.85 -15.18 -27.18
CA ASP A 196 3.73 -16.36 -26.34
C ASP A 196 4.94 -16.47 -25.38
N LEU A 197 4.75 -16.08 -24.12
CA LEU A 197 5.81 -16.01 -23.11
C LEU A 197 5.66 -17.15 -22.11
N SER A 198 6.42 -18.23 -22.34
CA SER A 198 6.51 -19.37 -21.42
C SER A 198 7.41 -19.07 -20.21
N ILE A 199 7.28 -19.86 -19.15
CA ILE A 199 8.15 -19.75 -17.96
C ILE A 199 9.62 -19.99 -18.34
N GLU A 200 9.89 -20.93 -19.23
CA GLU A 200 11.24 -21.25 -19.72
C GLU A 200 11.86 -20.03 -20.41
N ARG A 201 11.07 -19.33 -21.24
CA ARG A 201 11.53 -18.12 -21.93
C ARG A 201 11.84 -17.00 -20.95
N LEU A 202 10.96 -16.77 -19.98
CA LEU A 202 11.13 -15.72 -18.97
C LEU A 202 12.29 -15.99 -18.02
N ALA A 203 12.48 -17.25 -17.61
CA ALA A 203 13.62 -17.69 -16.82
C ALA A 203 14.94 -17.54 -17.58
N SER A 204 14.96 -17.85 -18.88
CA SER A 204 16.11 -17.63 -19.75
C SER A 204 16.50 -16.15 -19.82
N ILE A 205 15.53 -15.25 -19.97
CA ILE A 205 15.75 -13.79 -19.95
C ILE A 205 16.31 -13.32 -18.61
N ALA A 206 15.79 -13.88 -17.50
CA ALA A 206 16.31 -13.63 -16.16
C ALA A 206 17.70 -14.26 -15.94
N LYS A 207 18.15 -15.20 -16.79
CA LYS A 207 19.33 -16.05 -16.62
C LYS A 207 19.24 -16.92 -15.36
N LEU A 208 18.05 -17.42 -15.06
CA LEU A 208 17.74 -18.30 -13.93
C LEU A 208 17.22 -19.64 -14.44
N SER A 209 17.31 -20.69 -13.61
CA SER A 209 16.61 -21.93 -13.91
C SER A 209 15.08 -21.73 -13.78
N PRO A 210 14.24 -22.41 -14.57
CA PRO A 210 12.78 -22.24 -14.52
C PRO A 210 12.19 -22.43 -13.12
N LYS A 211 12.66 -23.46 -12.39
CA LYS A 211 12.22 -23.74 -11.02
C LYS A 211 12.55 -22.59 -10.06
N TYR A 212 13.80 -22.14 -10.06
CA TYR A 212 14.23 -21.03 -9.19
C TYR A 212 13.54 -19.72 -9.58
N TYR A 213 13.29 -19.49 -10.87
CA TYR A 213 12.57 -18.32 -11.37
C TYR A 213 11.15 -18.25 -10.81
N VAL A 214 10.38 -19.34 -10.86
CA VAL A 214 8.99 -19.35 -10.36
C VAL A 214 8.94 -19.00 -8.86
N ASP A 215 9.80 -19.65 -8.07
CA ASP A 215 9.84 -19.44 -6.62
C ASP A 215 10.31 -18.01 -6.28
N ALA A 216 11.37 -17.55 -6.93
CA ALA A 216 11.92 -16.22 -6.71
C ALA A 216 10.96 -15.11 -7.16
N PHE A 217 10.33 -15.26 -8.33
CA PHE A 217 9.37 -14.28 -8.85
C PHE A 217 8.16 -14.14 -7.93
N LYS A 218 7.58 -15.27 -7.48
CA LYS A 218 6.44 -15.27 -6.56
C LYS A 218 6.82 -14.69 -5.19
N LYS A 219 8.03 -14.98 -4.69
CA LYS A 219 8.52 -14.41 -3.43
C LYS A 219 8.73 -12.89 -3.52
N THR A 220 9.24 -12.39 -4.64
CA THR A 220 9.53 -10.97 -4.85
C THR A 220 8.27 -10.15 -5.11
N TYR A 221 7.37 -10.63 -5.98
CA TYR A 221 6.20 -9.84 -6.41
C TYR A 221 4.87 -10.29 -5.80
N GLY A 222 4.86 -11.34 -4.98
CA GLY A 222 3.66 -11.90 -4.33
C GLY A 222 2.72 -12.68 -5.26
N VAL A 223 2.92 -12.61 -6.57
CA VAL A 223 2.10 -13.26 -7.62
C VAL A 223 2.98 -14.01 -8.62
N SER A 224 2.41 -14.98 -9.33
CA SER A 224 3.16 -15.75 -10.33
C SER A 224 3.50 -14.89 -11.56
N ALA A 225 4.57 -15.26 -12.29
CA ALA A 225 4.96 -14.61 -13.53
C ALA A 225 3.85 -14.64 -14.60
N ILE A 226 3.09 -15.74 -14.68
CA ILE A 226 1.95 -15.87 -15.61
C ILE A 226 0.77 -14.99 -15.20
N ASP A 227 0.50 -14.86 -13.90
CA ASP A 227 -0.54 -13.95 -13.41
C ASP A 227 -0.14 -12.48 -13.68
N THR A 228 1.13 -12.12 -13.47
CA THR A 228 1.66 -10.79 -13.82
C THR A 228 1.49 -10.51 -15.31
N LEU A 229 1.88 -11.44 -16.19
CA LEU A 229 1.67 -11.31 -17.63
C LEU A 229 0.18 -11.17 -17.97
N THR A 230 -0.68 -11.98 -17.35
CA THR A 230 -2.13 -11.89 -17.53
C THR A 230 -2.62 -10.50 -17.15
N ASN A 231 -2.19 -9.95 -16.01
CA ASN A 231 -2.58 -8.62 -15.56
C ASN A 231 -2.12 -7.52 -16.55
N ILE A 232 -0.91 -7.60 -17.07
CA ILE A 232 -0.40 -6.69 -18.11
C ILE A 232 -1.31 -6.73 -19.34
N ARG A 233 -1.60 -7.94 -19.85
CA ARG A 233 -2.48 -8.13 -21.02
C ARG A 233 -3.88 -7.59 -20.79
N MET A 234 -4.48 -7.85 -19.62
CA MET A 234 -5.82 -7.37 -19.29
C MET A 234 -5.87 -5.84 -19.19
N ASN A 235 -4.87 -5.22 -18.56
CA ASN A 235 -4.78 -3.76 -18.48
C ASN A 235 -4.57 -3.13 -19.86
N ARG A 236 -3.82 -3.77 -20.75
CA ARG A 236 -3.72 -3.32 -22.15
C ARG A 236 -5.05 -3.48 -22.89
N ALA A 237 -5.75 -4.58 -22.67
CA ALA A 237 -7.05 -4.84 -23.29
C ALA A 237 -8.07 -3.76 -22.92
N LYS A 238 -8.14 -3.37 -21.64
CA LYS A 238 -8.97 -2.24 -21.18
C LYS A 238 -8.71 -0.98 -22.00
N LYS A 239 -7.43 -0.60 -22.20
CA LYS A 239 -7.05 0.59 -22.97
C LYS A 239 -7.46 0.48 -24.45
N LEU A 240 -7.27 -0.68 -25.07
CA LEU A 240 -7.67 -0.89 -26.47
C LEU A 240 -9.18 -0.78 -26.61
N MET A 241 -9.95 -1.50 -25.80
CA MET A 241 -11.41 -1.49 -25.85
C MET A 241 -12.03 -0.09 -25.73
N LEU A 242 -11.41 0.81 -24.98
CA LEU A 242 -11.92 2.18 -24.78
C LEU A 242 -11.48 3.20 -25.85
N HIS A 243 -10.45 2.89 -26.64
CA HIS A 243 -9.79 3.91 -27.48
C HIS A 243 -9.57 3.53 -28.93
N SER A 244 -9.72 2.25 -29.33
CA SER A 244 -9.32 1.80 -30.66
C SER A 244 -10.47 1.43 -31.59
N GLY A 245 -11.71 1.32 -31.10
CA GLY A 245 -12.87 0.89 -31.91
C GLY A 245 -12.75 -0.52 -32.50
N LEU A 246 -11.77 -1.30 -32.04
CA LEU A 246 -11.47 -2.64 -32.54
C LEU A 246 -12.56 -3.64 -32.15
N ARG A 247 -12.73 -4.67 -32.99
CA ARG A 247 -13.56 -5.84 -32.66
C ARG A 247 -12.92 -6.62 -31.52
N MET A 248 -13.74 -7.29 -30.71
CA MET A 248 -13.27 -8.02 -29.52
C MET A 248 -12.23 -9.10 -29.85
N LYS A 249 -12.41 -9.81 -30.98
CA LYS A 249 -11.42 -10.74 -31.54
C LYS A 249 -10.05 -10.11 -31.78
N GLU A 250 -10.03 -8.87 -32.29
CA GLU A 250 -8.79 -8.13 -32.59
C GLU A 250 -8.11 -7.67 -31.31
N VAL A 251 -8.89 -7.21 -30.32
CA VAL A 251 -8.38 -6.87 -28.98
C VAL A 251 -7.72 -8.10 -28.34
N ALA A 252 -8.41 -9.26 -28.36
CA ALA A 252 -7.88 -10.50 -27.81
C ALA A 252 -6.55 -10.87 -28.48
N HIS A 253 -6.47 -10.81 -29.81
CA HIS A 253 -5.25 -11.12 -30.55
C HIS A 253 -4.11 -10.13 -30.24
N GLN A 254 -4.40 -8.82 -30.21
CA GLN A 254 -3.38 -7.79 -29.94
C GLN A 254 -2.81 -7.86 -28.52
N VAL A 255 -3.55 -8.41 -27.56
CA VAL A 255 -3.07 -8.61 -26.19
C VAL A 255 -2.53 -10.02 -25.94
N GLY A 256 -2.34 -10.82 -26.99
CA GLY A 256 -1.67 -12.12 -26.91
C GLY A 256 -2.58 -13.30 -26.55
N PHE A 257 -3.89 -13.21 -26.84
CA PHE A 257 -4.82 -14.32 -26.74
C PHE A 257 -5.25 -14.79 -28.14
N ALA A 258 -5.06 -16.08 -28.42
CA ALA A 258 -5.48 -16.68 -29.70
C ALA A 258 -7.01 -16.85 -29.80
N ASP A 259 -7.67 -17.14 -28.67
CA ASP A 259 -9.10 -17.43 -28.60
C ASP A 259 -9.87 -16.33 -27.86
N GLU A 260 -10.87 -15.75 -28.53
CA GLU A 260 -11.70 -14.66 -28.01
C GLU A 260 -12.56 -15.10 -26.82
N PHE A 261 -13.06 -16.34 -26.82
CA PHE A 261 -13.90 -16.84 -25.74
C PHE A 261 -13.08 -17.06 -24.46
N TYR A 262 -11.87 -17.58 -24.59
CA TYR A 262 -10.92 -17.73 -23.50
C TYR A 262 -10.48 -16.38 -22.94
N PHE A 263 -10.17 -15.42 -23.82
CA PHE A 263 -9.94 -14.03 -23.42
C PHE A 263 -11.13 -13.48 -22.63
N SER A 264 -12.35 -13.62 -23.13
CA SER A 264 -13.56 -13.09 -22.49
C SER A 264 -13.80 -13.69 -21.10
N ARG A 265 -13.58 -14.99 -20.92
CA ARG A 265 -13.67 -15.66 -19.61
C ARG A 265 -12.59 -15.15 -18.65
N LYS A 266 -11.34 -15.04 -19.12
CA LYS A 266 -10.22 -14.52 -18.32
C LYS A 266 -10.44 -13.05 -17.94
N PHE A 267 -10.91 -12.24 -18.87
CA PHE A 267 -11.26 -10.84 -18.64
C PHE A 267 -12.38 -10.72 -17.61
N LYS A 268 -13.46 -11.51 -17.73
CA LYS A 268 -14.54 -11.53 -16.73
C LYS A 268 -14.04 -11.88 -15.34
N LYS A 269 -13.13 -12.84 -15.21
CA LYS A 269 -12.50 -13.18 -13.93
C LYS A 269 -11.64 -12.03 -13.39
N PHE A 270 -10.90 -11.34 -14.25
CA PHE A 270 -10.02 -10.23 -13.90
C PHE A 270 -10.80 -8.96 -13.51
N ALA A 271 -11.67 -8.47 -14.39
CA ALA A 271 -12.40 -7.22 -14.22
C ALA A 271 -13.71 -7.36 -13.43
N GLY A 272 -14.20 -8.57 -13.21
CA GLY A 272 -15.51 -8.86 -12.59
C GLY A 272 -16.69 -8.82 -13.56
N MET A 273 -16.50 -8.35 -14.79
CA MET A 273 -17.54 -8.21 -15.81
C MET A 273 -17.01 -8.56 -17.21
N SER A 274 -17.90 -8.93 -18.14
CA SER A 274 -17.48 -9.26 -19.50
C SER A 274 -16.87 -8.05 -20.22
N PRO A 275 -16.05 -8.25 -21.27
CA PRO A 275 -15.49 -7.16 -22.07
C PRO A 275 -16.56 -6.19 -22.60
N THR A 276 -17.68 -6.71 -23.12
CA THR A 276 -18.80 -5.91 -23.62
C THR A 276 -19.46 -5.10 -22.52
N ALA A 277 -19.69 -5.70 -21.35
CA ALA A 277 -20.24 -4.99 -20.20
C ALA A 277 -19.29 -3.89 -19.71
N TYR A 278 -17.98 -4.13 -19.71
CA TYR A 278 -16.96 -3.14 -19.35
C TYR A 278 -16.96 -1.94 -20.31
N MET A 279 -17.09 -2.16 -21.62
CA MET A 279 -17.20 -1.05 -22.58
C MET A 279 -18.50 -0.26 -22.38
N LYS A 280 -19.63 -0.95 -22.19
CA LYS A 280 -20.92 -0.31 -21.92
C LYS A 280 -20.85 0.54 -20.64
N SER A 281 -20.27 0.02 -19.56
CA SER A 281 -20.18 0.74 -18.29
C SER A 281 -19.31 1.99 -18.37
N ARG A 282 -18.29 1.98 -19.23
CA ARG A 282 -17.38 3.11 -19.44
C ARG A 282 -17.86 4.14 -20.46
N SER A 283 -18.96 3.84 -21.17
CA SER A 283 -19.56 4.77 -22.13
C SER A 283 -20.28 5.93 -21.44
N LYS A 284 -20.87 5.69 -20.27
CA LYS A 284 -21.61 6.69 -19.49
C LYS A 284 -20.69 7.39 -18.48
N ARG A 285 -20.77 8.73 -18.37
CA ARG A 285 -20.06 9.51 -17.34
C ARG A 285 -20.93 9.72 -16.11
N ILE A 286 -21.13 8.67 -15.33
CA ILE A 286 -21.89 8.73 -14.09
C ILE A 286 -20.95 9.04 -12.93
N VAL A 287 -21.31 10.03 -12.11
CA VAL A 287 -20.54 10.46 -10.95
C VAL A 287 -21.22 9.97 -9.68
N VAL A 288 -20.42 9.46 -8.75
CA VAL A 288 -20.83 9.18 -7.38
C VAL A 288 -20.31 10.30 -6.50
N TYR A 289 -21.19 10.94 -5.72
CA TYR A 289 -20.84 12.02 -4.81
C TYR A 289 -21.36 11.74 -3.39
N GLY A 290 -20.57 12.12 -2.38
CA GLY A 290 -20.92 11.93 -0.97
C GLY A 290 -20.44 10.58 -0.44
N SER A 291 -21.35 9.63 -0.28
CA SER A 291 -21.03 8.34 0.33
C SER A 291 -20.31 7.39 -0.63
N SER A 292 -19.26 6.73 -0.14
CA SER A 292 -18.56 5.66 -0.87
C SER A 292 -19.37 4.36 -0.96
N SER A 293 -20.42 4.16 -0.16
CA SER A 293 -21.29 2.96 -0.25
C SER A 293 -21.98 2.86 -1.61
N ILE A 294 -22.26 3.99 -2.23
CA ILE A 294 -22.85 4.10 -3.58
C ILE A 294 -21.99 3.38 -4.63
N ILE A 295 -20.66 3.33 -4.45
CA ILE A 295 -19.76 2.60 -5.33
C ILE A 295 -20.14 1.11 -5.36
N GLY A 296 -20.46 0.52 -4.19
CA GLY A 296 -20.93 -0.86 -4.10
C GLY A 296 -22.22 -1.09 -4.88
N TYR A 297 -23.18 -0.15 -4.84
CA TYR A 297 -24.41 -0.24 -5.65
C TYR A 297 -24.13 -0.16 -7.14
N MET A 298 -23.31 0.81 -7.57
CA MET A 298 -22.92 0.98 -8.98
C MET A 298 -22.27 -0.29 -9.54
N LEU A 299 -21.35 -0.88 -8.78
CA LEU A 299 -20.64 -2.09 -9.19
C LEU A 299 -21.55 -3.32 -9.23
N ALA A 300 -22.54 -3.43 -8.35
CA ALA A 300 -23.56 -4.48 -8.40
C ALA A 300 -24.38 -4.42 -9.71
N LEU A 301 -24.62 -3.21 -10.23
CA LEU A 301 -25.25 -2.97 -11.53
C LEU A 301 -24.28 -3.14 -12.72
N GLY A 302 -23.02 -3.51 -12.45
CA GLY A 302 -21.98 -3.63 -13.48
C GLY A 302 -21.51 -2.29 -14.04
N ILE A 303 -21.73 -1.18 -13.32
CA ILE A 303 -21.38 0.17 -13.73
C ILE A 303 -20.16 0.67 -12.94
N ILE A 304 -19.12 1.11 -13.64
CA ILE A 304 -17.95 1.74 -13.03
C ILE A 304 -18.14 3.26 -13.10
N PRO A 305 -18.16 3.98 -11.97
CA PRO A 305 -18.35 5.42 -11.99
C PRO A 305 -17.16 6.14 -12.64
N TYR A 306 -17.44 7.27 -13.28
CA TYR A 306 -16.42 8.16 -13.84
C TYR A 306 -15.70 8.96 -12.75
N ALA A 307 -16.42 9.38 -11.72
CA ALA A 307 -15.85 9.98 -10.53
C ALA A 307 -16.47 9.35 -9.27
N ALA A 308 -15.66 9.13 -8.24
CA ALA A 308 -16.15 8.57 -6.99
C ALA A 308 -15.28 8.98 -5.78
N PRO A 309 -15.87 9.04 -4.57
CA PRO A 309 -15.13 9.27 -3.33
C PRO A 309 -14.30 8.03 -2.97
N LEU A 310 -12.97 8.14 -3.09
CA LEU A 310 -12.03 7.05 -2.85
C LEU A 310 -11.06 7.42 -1.71
N HIS A 311 -10.89 6.52 -0.75
CA HIS A 311 -9.91 6.64 0.33
C HIS A 311 -9.16 5.33 0.61
N PRO A 312 -7.81 5.32 0.66
CA PRO A 312 -6.99 4.11 0.79
C PRO A 312 -7.34 3.20 1.98
N LYS A 313 -7.89 3.77 3.06
CA LYS A 313 -8.28 3.02 4.27
C LYS A 313 -9.72 2.49 4.26
N TRP A 314 -10.64 3.16 3.56
CA TRP A 314 -12.09 2.90 3.70
C TRP A 314 -12.71 2.30 2.46
N THR A 315 -12.16 2.59 1.29
CA THR A 315 -12.58 2.03 0.01
C THR A 315 -11.45 1.21 -0.60
N LYS A 316 -10.69 0.50 0.24
CA LYS A 316 -9.48 -0.23 -0.17
C LYS A 316 -9.78 -1.18 -1.33
N LEU A 317 -10.84 -1.97 -1.20
CA LEU A 317 -11.32 -2.87 -2.26
C LEU A 317 -11.54 -2.12 -3.58
N TYR A 318 -12.24 -0.99 -3.54
CA TYR A 318 -12.58 -0.22 -4.74
C TYR A 318 -11.36 0.44 -5.37
N ILE A 319 -10.41 0.95 -4.58
CA ILE A 319 -9.16 1.53 -5.08
C ILE A 319 -8.32 0.45 -5.75
N GLU A 320 -8.10 -0.68 -5.08
CA GLU A 320 -7.24 -1.75 -5.59
C GLU A 320 -7.81 -2.37 -6.87
N ARG A 321 -9.15 -2.51 -6.95
CA ARG A 321 -9.79 -3.20 -8.06
C ARG A 321 -10.21 -2.29 -9.21
N TYR A 322 -10.67 -1.08 -8.91
CA TYR A 322 -11.28 -0.16 -9.88
C TYR A 322 -10.65 1.24 -9.88
N GLY A 323 -9.70 1.55 -9.00
CA GLY A 323 -9.11 2.89 -8.90
C GLY A 323 -8.48 3.38 -10.21
N ALA A 324 -7.82 2.49 -10.97
CA ALA A 324 -7.30 2.80 -12.29
C ALA A 324 -8.38 2.98 -13.37
N ASP A 325 -9.58 2.41 -13.15
CA ASP A 325 -10.73 2.53 -14.04
C ASP A 325 -11.62 3.72 -13.70
N ILE A 326 -11.43 4.41 -12.57
CA ILE A 326 -12.18 5.60 -12.15
C ILE A 326 -11.28 6.84 -12.42
N PRO A 327 -11.56 7.65 -13.46
CA PRO A 327 -10.68 8.75 -13.85
C PRO A 327 -10.54 9.88 -12.83
N VAL A 328 -11.59 10.17 -12.06
CA VAL A 328 -11.60 11.28 -11.10
C VAL A 328 -11.81 10.74 -9.68
N HIS A 329 -10.83 10.96 -8.80
CA HIS A 329 -10.89 10.50 -7.42
C HIS A 329 -11.28 11.67 -6.52
N LEU A 330 -12.50 11.63 -6.01
CA LEU A 330 -12.99 12.62 -5.05
C LEU A 330 -12.43 12.30 -3.66
N ASP A 331 -12.18 13.34 -2.87
CA ASP A 331 -11.70 13.19 -1.50
C ASP A 331 -12.81 12.60 -0.61
N ALA A 332 -12.55 11.44 -0.02
CA ALA A 332 -13.48 10.78 0.90
C ALA A 332 -13.06 10.88 2.38
N PHE A 333 -11.99 11.62 2.73
CA PHE A 333 -11.49 11.75 4.10
C PHE A 333 -12.45 12.55 5.00
N ARG A 334 -12.71 11.99 6.20
CA ARG A 334 -13.66 12.51 7.22
C ARG A 334 -14.96 13.05 6.59
N GLN A 335 -15.59 12.22 5.75
CA GLN A 335 -16.91 12.44 5.14
C GLN A 335 -17.13 13.86 4.59
N ASN A 336 -16.14 14.33 3.81
CA ASN A 336 -16.15 15.57 3.05
C ASN A 336 -15.82 16.85 3.86
N HIS A 337 -14.59 16.96 4.39
CA HIS A 337 -14.07 18.29 4.80
C HIS A 337 -13.73 19.19 3.59
N ARG A 338 -13.65 18.62 2.37
CA ARG A 338 -13.35 19.33 1.12
C ARG A 338 -14.51 19.28 0.11
N ARG A 339 -15.76 19.42 0.56
CA ARG A 339 -16.98 19.39 -0.30
C ARG A 339 -16.88 20.34 -1.48
N MET A 340 -16.45 21.58 -1.24
CA MET A 340 -16.32 22.57 -2.31
C MET A 340 -15.28 22.14 -3.36
N ALA A 341 -14.11 21.67 -2.92
CA ALA A 341 -13.08 21.20 -3.85
C ALA A 341 -13.53 19.96 -4.65
N ASN A 342 -14.29 19.05 -4.04
CA ASN A 342 -14.87 17.91 -4.74
C ASN A 342 -15.87 18.38 -5.83
N ILE A 343 -16.73 19.36 -5.53
CA ILE A 343 -17.66 19.93 -6.52
C ILE A 343 -16.88 20.62 -7.65
N GLU A 344 -15.83 21.38 -7.33
CA GLU A 344 -14.98 22.06 -8.30
C GLU A 344 -14.28 21.08 -9.25
N GLN A 345 -13.81 19.93 -8.76
CA GLN A 345 -13.23 18.87 -9.59
C GLN A 345 -14.20 18.29 -10.62
N LEU A 346 -15.51 18.35 -10.34
CA LEU A 346 -16.54 17.87 -11.27
C LEU A 346 -16.84 18.91 -12.36
N VAL A 347 -16.47 20.18 -12.18
CA VAL A 347 -16.64 21.22 -13.20
C VAL A 347 -15.79 20.86 -14.43
N GLY A 348 -16.42 20.86 -15.60
CA GLY A 348 -15.75 20.53 -16.87
C GLY A 348 -15.66 19.03 -17.20
N THR A 349 -16.05 18.14 -16.28
CA THR A 349 -16.07 16.68 -16.54
C THR A 349 -17.24 16.23 -17.42
N LYS A 350 -18.26 17.09 -17.57
CA LYS A 350 -19.51 16.85 -18.32
C LYS A 350 -20.17 15.50 -17.97
N PRO A 351 -20.56 15.29 -16.70
CA PRO A 351 -21.23 14.07 -16.32
C PRO A 351 -22.66 14.00 -16.86
N GLU A 352 -23.15 12.79 -17.11
CA GLU A 352 -24.53 12.56 -17.56
C GLU A 352 -25.51 12.49 -16.37
N LEU A 353 -25.02 12.06 -15.22
CA LEU A 353 -25.77 11.93 -13.99
C LEU A 353 -24.83 12.00 -12.79
N ILE A 354 -25.25 12.68 -11.73
CA ILE A 354 -24.59 12.68 -10.44
C ILE A 354 -25.50 11.95 -9.44
N VAL A 355 -25.01 10.86 -8.87
CA VAL A 355 -25.71 10.07 -7.86
C VAL A 355 -25.19 10.49 -6.48
N CYS A 356 -26.12 10.93 -5.63
CA CYS A 356 -25.84 11.47 -4.30
C CYS A 356 -26.47 10.60 -3.21
N ALA A 357 -25.81 10.56 -2.06
CA ALA A 357 -26.37 9.96 -0.85
C ALA A 357 -27.54 10.79 -0.33
N ASN A 358 -28.52 10.16 0.32
CA ASN A 358 -29.75 10.79 0.79
C ASN A 358 -29.48 12.01 1.71
N GLU A 359 -28.43 11.93 2.52
CA GLU A 359 -27.96 12.93 3.49
C GLU A 359 -27.25 14.15 2.87
N THR A 360 -27.11 14.21 1.53
CA THR A 360 -26.44 15.34 0.85
C THR A 360 -27.19 16.65 1.10
N GLU A 361 -26.50 17.69 1.58
CA GLU A 361 -27.11 18.97 1.95
C GLU A 361 -27.66 19.76 0.74
N ASP A 362 -28.67 20.60 0.98
CA ASP A 362 -29.35 21.36 -0.07
C ASP A 362 -28.41 22.24 -0.91
N TRP A 363 -27.44 22.89 -0.27
CA TRP A 363 -26.50 23.76 -0.99
C TRP A 363 -25.58 22.96 -1.91
N GLU A 364 -25.19 21.73 -1.52
CA GLU A 364 -24.40 20.82 -2.37
C GLU A 364 -25.24 20.39 -3.57
N ARG A 365 -26.49 19.97 -3.33
CA ARG A 365 -27.44 19.58 -4.38
C ARG A 365 -27.64 20.68 -5.40
N GLN A 366 -27.87 21.91 -4.95
CA GLN A 366 -28.06 23.07 -5.84
C GLN A 366 -26.83 23.36 -6.70
N ARG A 367 -25.62 23.10 -6.20
CA ARG A 367 -24.38 23.29 -6.96
C ARG A 367 -24.13 22.15 -7.93
N LEU A 368 -24.31 20.90 -7.51
CA LEU A 368 -24.20 19.73 -8.37
C LEU A 368 -25.22 19.76 -9.52
N ALA A 369 -26.44 20.22 -9.26
CA ALA A 369 -27.48 20.39 -10.27
C ALA A 369 -27.13 21.39 -11.38
N LYS A 370 -26.18 22.31 -11.14
CA LYS A 370 -25.64 23.20 -12.19
C LYS A 370 -24.63 22.50 -13.10
N ILE A 371 -24.11 21.34 -12.70
CA ILE A 371 -23.12 20.56 -13.44
C ILE A 371 -23.83 19.52 -14.31
N ALA A 372 -24.75 18.74 -13.74
CA ALA A 372 -25.52 17.70 -14.41
C ALA A 372 -26.78 17.33 -13.60
N PRO A 373 -27.73 16.57 -14.18
CA PRO A 373 -28.86 16.03 -13.42
C PRO A 373 -28.39 15.30 -12.16
N VAL A 374 -29.04 15.57 -11.03
CA VAL A 374 -28.74 14.96 -9.73
C VAL A 374 -29.83 13.95 -9.39
N PHE A 375 -29.42 12.76 -8.97
CA PHE A 375 -30.30 11.73 -8.42
C PHE A 375 -29.92 11.46 -6.97
N LEU A 376 -30.88 11.65 -6.08
CA LEU A 376 -30.73 11.35 -4.67
C LEU A 376 -31.15 9.90 -4.43
N LEU A 377 -30.29 9.11 -3.80
CA LEU A 377 -30.66 7.77 -3.40
C LEU A 377 -31.76 7.78 -2.33
N PRO A 378 -32.66 6.79 -2.32
CA PRO A 378 -33.57 6.59 -1.21
C PRO A 378 -32.80 6.37 0.11
N SER A 379 -33.51 6.56 1.23
CA SER A 379 -32.98 6.24 2.55
C SER A 379 -32.57 4.77 2.63
N GLU A 380 -31.42 4.50 3.24
CA GLU A 380 -30.93 3.14 3.51
C GLU A 380 -31.89 2.35 4.41
N GLU A 381 -32.76 3.03 5.17
CA GLU A 381 -33.83 2.40 5.98
C GLU A 381 -34.83 1.59 5.14
N THR A 382 -34.92 1.85 3.83
CA THR A 382 -35.78 1.10 2.92
C THR A 382 -35.21 -0.27 2.52
N GLY A 383 -33.99 -0.59 2.96
CA GLY A 383 -33.27 -1.80 2.59
C GLY A 383 -32.44 -1.63 1.32
N TRP A 384 -31.29 -2.30 1.27
CA TRP A 384 -30.36 -2.22 0.15
C TRP A 384 -30.98 -2.70 -1.17
N GLU A 385 -31.94 -3.64 -1.15
CA GLU A 385 -32.64 -4.14 -2.34
C GLU A 385 -33.45 -3.02 -2.99
N SER A 386 -34.20 -2.27 -2.17
CA SER A 386 -35.02 -1.13 -2.61
C SER A 386 -34.15 -0.02 -3.20
N VAL A 387 -33.06 0.33 -2.51
CA VAL A 387 -32.09 1.33 -2.98
C VAL A 387 -31.44 0.89 -4.31
N LEU A 388 -31.07 -0.39 -4.43
CA LEU A 388 -30.49 -0.95 -5.66
C LEU A 388 -31.47 -0.87 -6.82
N LEU A 389 -32.73 -1.26 -6.63
CA LEU A 389 -33.76 -1.21 -7.67
C LEU A 389 -34.09 0.23 -8.08
N ALA A 390 -34.14 1.17 -7.13
CA ALA A 390 -34.36 2.59 -7.43
C ALA A 390 -33.21 3.18 -8.26
N LEU A 391 -31.95 2.87 -7.90
CA LEU A 391 -30.79 3.28 -8.68
C LEU A 391 -30.79 2.62 -10.07
N ALA A 392 -31.14 1.33 -10.15
CA ALA A 392 -31.20 0.59 -11.39
C ALA A 392 -32.21 1.18 -12.37
N ALA A 393 -33.41 1.54 -11.88
CA ALA A 393 -34.43 2.22 -12.67
C ALA A 393 -33.96 3.57 -13.21
N ARG A 394 -33.08 4.26 -12.48
CA ARG A 394 -32.50 5.53 -12.95
C ARG A 394 -31.43 5.35 -14.03
N LEU A 395 -30.75 4.20 -14.04
CA LEU A 395 -29.59 3.90 -14.87
C LEU A 395 -29.88 2.98 -16.07
N ASP A 396 -31.13 2.54 -16.21
CA ASP A 396 -31.59 1.52 -17.17
C ASP A 396 -30.88 0.17 -16.96
N ALA A 397 -30.85 -0.31 -15.72
CA ALA A 397 -30.12 -1.50 -15.28
C ALA A 397 -30.97 -2.43 -14.38
N GLU A 398 -32.29 -2.41 -14.49
CA GLU A 398 -33.21 -3.17 -13.64
C GLU A 398 -33.06 -4.68 -13.80
N ALA A 399 -32.71 -5.15 -15.00
CA ALA A 399 -32.44 -6.56 -15.26
C ALA A 399 -31.22 -7.03 -14.49
N GLU A 400 -30.14 -6.25 -14.52
CA GLU A 400 -28.90 -6.49 -13.78
C GLU A 400 -29.15 -6.49 -12.27
N ALA A 401 -29.94 -5.54 -11.75
CA ALA A 401 -30.32 -5.47 -10.34
C ALA A 401 -31.09 -6.71 -9.87
N ARG A 402 -32.14 -7.10 -10.61
CA ARG A 402 -32.96 -8.27 -10.28
C ARG A 402 -32.13 -9.55 -10.32
N GLN A 403 -31.26 -9.69 -11.32
CA GLN A 403 -30.37 -10.84 -11.42
C GLN A 403 -29.40 -10.89 -10.24
N TRP A 404 -28.83 -9.75 -9.84
CA TRP A 404 -27.92 -9.67 -8.69
C TRP A 404 -28.62 -10.11 -7.39
N ILE A 405 -29.83 -9.59 -7.14
CA ILE A 405 -30.64 -9.95 -5.96
C ILE A 405 -30.92 -11.46 -5.95
N LEU A 406 -31.38 -12.03 -7.07
CA LEU A 406 -31.64 -13.47 -7.18
C LEU A 406 -30.38 -14.32 -6.90
N ASP A 407 -29.22 -13.89 -7.40
CA ASP A 407 -27.96 -14.59 -7.18
C ASP A 407 -27.49 -14.48 -5.71
N TYR A 408 -27.72 -13.34 -5.06
CA TYR A 408 -27.46 -13.15 -3.63
C TYR A 408 -28.40 -14.02 -2.79
N ASP A 409 -29.71 -13.98 -3.03
CA ASP A 409 -30.71 -14.74 -2.28
C ASP A 409 -30.42 -16.24 -2.35
N ARG A 410 -30.06 -16.75 -3.54
CA ARG A 410 -29.65 -18.15 -3.70
C ARG A 410 -28.44 -18.48 -2.82
N LYS A 411 -27.41 -17.63 -2.80
CA LYS A 411 -26.23 -17.84 -1.95
C LYS A 411 -26.58 -17.75 -0.46
N ALA A 412 -27.39 -16.78 -0.06
CA ALA A 412 -27.82 -16.63 1.32
C ALA A 412 -28.59 -17.86 1.79
N GLU A 413 -29.54 -18.37 0.99
CA GLU A 413 -30.32 -19.57 1.34
C GLU A 413 -29.45 -20.83 1.41
N GLU A 414 -28.48 -20.99 0.49
CA GLU A 414 -27.50 -22.09 0.54
C GLU A 414 -26.72 -22.05 1.87
N ARG A 415 -26.29 -20.87 2.33
CA ARG A 415 -25.50 -20.68 3.57
C ARG A 415 -26.39 -20.88 4.79
N CYS A 416 -27.59 -20.30 4.78
CA CYS A 416 -28.58 -20.43 5.84
C CYS A 416 -28.96 -21.90 6.05
N SER A 417 -29.17 -22.66 4.97
CA SER A 417 -29.47 -24.10 5.04
C SER A 417 -28.37 -24.88 5.75
N LEU A 418 -27.10 -24.56 5.48
CA LEU A 418 -25.95 -25.17 6.15
C LEU A 418 -25.89 -24.78 7.64
N VAL A 419 -26.17 -23.52 7.98
CA VAL A 419 -26.30 -23.06 9.38
C VAL A 419 -27.43 -23.81 10.10
N ARG A 420 -28.59 -23.96 9.46
CA ARG A 420 -29.76 -24.65 10.02
C ARG A 420 -29.57 -26.15 10.20
N ALA A 421 -28.74 -26.79 9.37
CA ALA A 421 -28.46 -28.22 9.43
C ALA A 421 -27.72 -28.66 10.71
N GLY A 422 -27.32 -27.73 11.58
CA GLY A 422 -26.95 -28.01 12.97
C GLY A 422 -25.51 -28.48 13.17
N THR A 423 -24.66 -28.38 12.15
CA THR A 423 -23.23 -28.72 12.22
C THR A 423 -22.34 -27.63 12.85
N LEU A 424 -22.91 -26.49 13.27
CA LEU A 424 -22.19 -25.23 13.51
C LEU A 424 -22.25 -24.68 14.96
N GLY A 425 -22.56 -25.52 15.95
CA GLY A 425 -22.63 -25.08 17.36
C GLY A 425 -24.00 -24.49 17.75
N PRO A 426 -24.17 -24.00 18.98
CA PRO A 426 -25.48 -23.90 19.63
C PRO A 426 -26.27 -22.65 19.25
N GLY A 427 -27.57 -22.74 19.56
CA GLY A 427 -28.60 -21.70 19.51
C GLY A 427 -28.58 -20.77 18.30
N ARG A 428 -29.39 -19.71 18.32
CA ARG A 428 -29.50 -18.76 17.19
C ARG A 428 -29.42 -17.31 17.63
N ASN A 429 -29.18 -17.05 18.91
CA ASN A 429 -29.19 -15.71 19.45
C ASN A 429 -27.83 -15.04 19.23
N VAL A 430 -27.84 -13.93 18.47
CA VAL A 430 -26.63 -13.16 18.14
C VAL A 430 -26.67 -11.76 18.76
N LEU A 431 -25.49 -11.23 19.03
CA LEU A 431 -25.28 -9.85 19.45
C LEU A 431 -24.20 -9.18 18.63
N GLN A 432 -24.46 -7.94 18.20
CA GLN A 432 -23.42 -7.05 17.70
C GLN A 432 -23.02 -6.07 18.81
N ILE A 433 -21.71 -5.98 19.05
CA ILE A 433 -21.12 -5.11 20.07
C ILE A 433 -20.17 -4.16 19.38
N ARG A 434 -20.21 -2.89 19.75
CA ARG A 434 -19.30 -1.87 19.22
C ARG A 434 -18.50 -1.24 20.35
N LEU A 435 -17.19 -1.22 20.24
CA LEU A 435 -16.30 -0.52 21.17
C LEU A 435 -15.81 0.78 20.54
N VAL A 436 -16.10 1.90 21.21
CA VAL A 436 -15.71 3.25 20.78
C VAL A 436 -15.19 4.00 22.01
N LYS A 437 -13.92 4.43 21.95
CA LYS A 437 -13.20 5.04 23.06
C LYS A 437 -13.23 4.13 24.29
N ASP A 438 -13.83 4.57 25.37
CA ASP A 438 -13.95 3.89 26.66
C ASP A 438 -15.25 3.06 26.81
N ARG A 439 -16.20 3.19 25.88
CA ARG A 439 -17.58 2.66 26.02
C ARG A 439 -17.91 1.56 25.02
N MET A 440 -18.71 0.60 25.49
CA MET A 440 -19.34 -0.43 24.67
C MET A 440 -20.79 -0.07 24.38
N TYR A 441 -21.22 -0.43 23.18
CA TYR A 441 -22.58 -0.23 22.71
C TYR A 441 -23.12 -1.53 22.15
N LEU A 442 -24.35 -1.86 22.51
CA LEU A 442 -25.15 -2.87 21.86
C LEU A 442 -25.70 -2.28 20.57
N ASP A 443 -25.54 -3.00 19.48
CA ASP A 443 -25.73 -2.50 18.13
C ASP A 443 -26.53 -3.50 17.29
N CYS A 444 -27.10 -3.02 16.19
CA CYS A 444 -27.67 -3.87 15.14
C CYS A 444 -27.71 -3.05 13.84
N SER A 445 -26.54 -2.88 13.22
CA SER A 445 -26.39 -2.12 11.99
C SER A 445 -27.16 -2.78 10.84
N SER A 446 -27.55 -2.00 9.82
CA SER A 446 -28.28 -2.53 8.64
C SER A 446 -27.55 -3.70 7.99
N THR A 447 -26.23 -3.59 7.79
CA THR A 447 -25.40 -4.69 7.26
C THR A 447 -25.46 -5.93 8.16
N PHE A 448 -25.39 -5.76 9.48
CA PHE A 448 -25.42 -6.87 10.42
C PHE A 448 -26.78 -7.55 10.44
N HIS A 449 -27.86 -6.76 10.46
CA HIS A 449 -29.22 -7.26 10.42
C HIS A 449 -29.50 -8.06 9.13
N ASP A 450 -29.19 -7.48 7.96
CA ASP A 450 -29.47 -8.16 6.68
C ASP A 450 -28.62 -9.42 6.50
N VAL A 451 -27.37 -9.44 6.97
CA VAL A 451 -26.51 -10.61 6.84
C VAL A 451 -26.83 -11.69 7.86
N MET A 452 -26.84 -11.35 9.15
CA MET A 452 -26.95 -12.34 10.23
C MET A 452 -28.39 -12.80 10.42
N VAL A 453 -29.34 -11.87 10.42
CA VAL A 453 -30.75 -12.18 10.70
C VAL A 453 -31.46 -12.64 9.44
N LYS A 454 -31.48 -11.82 8.38
CA LYS A 454 -32.19 -12.18 7.14
C LYS A 454 -31.42 -13.23 6.34
N GLY A 455 -30.11 -13.04 6.13
CA GLY A 455 -29.30 -13.89 5.27
C GLY A 455 -28.95 -15.24 5.87
N LEU A 456 -28.51 -15.29 7.14
CA LEU A 456 -28.08 -16.53 7.80
C LEU A 456 -29.14 -17.13 8.74
N GLY A 457 -30.22 -16.41 9.06
CA GLY A 457 -31.34 -16.93 9.85
C GLY A 457 -31.12 -16.97 11.36
N PHE A 458 -30.23 -16.12 11.90
CA PHE A 458 -30.06 -15.92 13.33
C PHE A 458 -31.14 -14.97 13.91
N THR A 459 -31.28 -14.97 15.23
CA THR A 459 -32.13 -14.07 16.00
C THR A 459 -31.27 -13.03 16.70
N SER A 460 -31.42 -11.75 16.37
CA SER A 460 -30.72 -10.68 17.12
C SER A 460 -31.40 -10.43 18.46
N LEU A 461 -30.64 -10.39 19.56
CA LEU A 461 -31.17 -10.02 20.89
C LEU A 461 -31.31 -8.50 21.08
N HIS A 462 -30.77 -7.71 20.15
CA HIS A 462 -31.01 -6.27 20.10
C HIS A 462 -31.92 -5.95 18.91
N PRO A 463 -32.96 -5.13 19.08
CA PRO A 463 -33.79 -4.68 17.96
C PRO A 463 -32.96 -4.01 16.87
N TYR A 464 -33.39 -4.18 15.63
CA TYR A 464 -32.85 -3.40 14.52
C TYR A 464 -33.10 -1.91 14.78
N MET A 465 -32.02 -1.13 14.75
CA MET A 465 -32.06 0.32 14.91
C MET A 465 -31.34 0.92 13.69
N PRO A 466 -32.07 1.57 12.76
CA PRO A 466 -31.47 2.13 11.55
C PRO A 466 -30.47 3.27 11.83
N SER A 467 -30.56 3.91 13.01
CA SER A 467 -29.65 4.98 13.42
C SER A 467 -28.35 4.45 14.02
N ASP A 468 -27.21 5.12 13.75
CA ASP A 468 -25.86 4.75 14.23
C ASP A 468 -25.65 4.89 15.76
N HIS A 469 -26.73 5.06 16.52
CA HIS A 469 -26.76 5.16 17.97
C HIS A 469 -27.04 3.79 18.60
N GLY A 470 -25.97 3.02 18.84
CA GLY A 470 -26.07 1.85 19.70
C GLY A 470 -26.47 2.23 21.13
N ARG A 471 -27.06 1.30 21.86
CA ARG A 471 -27.39 1.48 23.28
C ARG A 471 -26.14 1.22 24.13
N PRO A 472 -25.68 2.16 24.98
CA PRO A 472 -24.57 1.89 25.90
C PRO A 472 -24.86 0.63 26.74
N ILE A 473 -23.85 -0.22 26.93
CA ILE A 473 -23.98 -1.45 27.70
C ILE A 473 -22.75 -1.67 28.59
N THR A 474 -22.98 -2.16 29.81
CA THR A 474 -21.93 -2.56 30.76
C THR A 474 -21.56 -4.03 30.60
N LEU A 475 -20.42 -4.45 31.18
CA LEU A 475 -20.02 -5.87 31.18
C LEU A 475 -21.02 -6.75 31.95
N GLU A 476 -21.56 -6.24 33.05
CA GLU A 476 -22.54 -6.95 33.86
C GLU A 476 -23.83 -7.18 33.08
N GLU A 477 -24.34 -6.14 32.41
CA GLU A 477 -25.51 -6.26 31.53
C GLU A 477 -25.25 -7.22 30.37
N LEU A 478 -24.06 -7.15 29.76
CA LEU A 478 -23.67 -8.06 28.67
C LEU A 478 -23.64 -9.52 29.14
N GLY A 479 -23.15 -9.79 30.35
CA GLY A 479 -23.11 -11.14 30.93
C GLY A 479 -24.48 -11.73 31.27
N ARG A 480 -25.53 -10.91 31.37
CA ARG A 480 -26.91 -11.35 31.60
C ARG A 480 -27.67 -11.65 30.31
N LEU A 481 -27.13 -11.29 29.14
CA LEU A 481 -27.76 -11.56 27.85
C LEU A 481 -27.48 -13.00 27.42
N ASP A 482 -28.54 -13.72 27.04
CA ASP A 482 -28.47 -15.12 26.61
C ASP A 482 -28.09 -15.25 25.12
N ALA A 483 -26.91 -14.73 24.78
CA ALA A 483 -26.34 -14.78 23.44
C ALA A 483 -25.53 -16.05 23.21
N ASP A 484 -25.84 -16.74 22.12
CA ASP A 484 -25.04 -17.86 21.63
C ASP A 484 -23.75 -17.36 20.99
N TRP A 485 -23.83 -16.25 20.24
CA TRP A 485 -22.71 -15.65 19.54
C TRP A 485 -22.65 -14.14 19.74
N ALA A 486 -21.44 -13.63 19.91
CA ALA A 486 -21.18 -12.20 19.97
C ALA A 486 -20.21 -11.78 18.86
N PHE A 487 -20.53 -10.69 18.18
CA PHE A 487 -19.75 -10.13 17.09
C PHE A 487 -19.34 -8.71 17.44
N MET A 488 -18.04 -8.48 17.60
CA MET A 488 -17.53 -7.24 18.15
C MET A 488 -16.75 -6.43 17.11
N LEU A 489 -17.19 -5.18 16.88
CA LEU A 489 -16.51 -4.20 16.04
C LEU A 489 -15.75 -3.20 16.91
N ILE A 490 -14.43 -3.12 16.72
CA ILE A 490 -13.55 -2.22 17.48
C ILE A 490 -13.10 -1.06 16.60
N ARG A 491 -13.40 0.19 17.01
CA ARG A 491 -12.89 1.38 16.32
C ARG A 491 -11.37 1.45 16.41
N LYS A 492 -10.72 1.82 15.29
CA LYS A 492 -9.26 1.80 15.15
C LYS A 492 -8.59 3.10 15.62
N GLU A 493 -9.10 3.69 16.69
CA GLU A 493 -8.53 4.88 17.34
C GLU A 493 -7.62 4.45 18.48
N SER A 494 -6.51 5.16 18.70
CA SER A 494 -5.49 4.76 19.69
C SER A 494 -6.09 4.54 21.08
N GLU A 495 -6.98 5.44 21.51
CA GLU A 495 -7.72 5.34 22.79
C GLU A 495 -8.57 4.07 22.88
N THR A 496 -9.31 3.75 21.81
CA THR A 496 -10.16 2.55 21.77
C THR A 496 -9.33 1.26 21.78
N LEU A 497 -8.20 1.27 21.07
CA LEU A 497 -7.29 0.12 21.01
C LEU A 497 -6.60 -0.14 22.34
N GLU A 498 -6.23 0.93 23.07
CA GLU A 498 -5.68 0.80 24.42
C GLU A 498 -6.73 0.25 25.38
N ARG A 499 -7.95 0.81 25.35
CA ARG A 499 -9.08 0.28 26.13
C ARG A 499 -9.33 -1.20 25.84
N TRP A 500 -9.26 -1.61 24.58
CA TRP A 500 -9.44 -3.00 24.18
C TRP A 500 -8.37 -3.93 24.76
N ARG A 501 -7.10 -3.50 24.80
CA ARG A 501 -6.02 -4.30 25.41
C ARG A 501 -6.31 -4.56 26.89
N THR A 502 -6.61 -3.51 27.64
CA THR A 502 -6.93 -3.63 29.08
C THR A 502 -8.19 -4.45 29.31
N LEU A 503 -9.24 -4.25 28.50
CA LEU A 503 -10.51 -4.98 28.65
C LEU A 503 -10.33 -6.48 28.45
N ARG A 504 -9.56 -6.90 27.42
CA ARG A 504 -9.32 -8.30 27.10
C ARG A 504 -8.60 -9.07 28.22
N GLU A 505 -7.77 -8.37 28.99
CA GLU A 505 -7.00 -8.93 30.11
C GLU A 505 -7.81 -8.99 31.42
N SER A 506 -8.98 -8.33 31.49
CA SER A 506 -9.79 -8.31 32.71
C SER A 506 -10.50 -9.63 32.99
N SER A 507 -10.59 -10.00 34.28
CA SER A 507 -11.30 -11.20 34.74
C SER A 507 -12.78 -11.18 34.34
N ASP A 508 -13.43 -10.02 34.46
CA ASP A 508 -14.85 -9.86 34.16
C ASP A 508 -15.14 -10.10 32.67
N TRP A 509 -14.24 -9.68 31.79
CA TRP A 509 -14.33 -9.97 30.36
C TRP A 509 -14.14 -11.45 30.05
N GLN A 510 -13.13 -12.08 30.65
CA GLN A 510 -12.84 -13.50 30.45
C GLN A 510 -13.93 -14.41 31.02
N ALA A 511 -14.67 -13.95 32.03
CA ALA A 511 -15.79 -14.66 32.64
C ALA A 511 -17.07 -14.65 31.78
N LEU A 512 -17.18 -13.80 30.75
CA LEU A 512 -18.35 -13.74 29.88
C LEU A 512 -18.56 -15.08 29.15
N PRO A 513 -19.80 -15.64 29.11
CA PRO A 513 -20.05 -16.94 28.48
C PRO A 513 -19.56 -17.03 27.03
N VAL A 514 -19.86 -16.02 26.20
CA VAL A 514 -19.43 -15.95 24.80
C VAL A 514 -17.91 -15.85 24.63
N VAL A 515 -17.19 -15.32 25.62
CA VAL A 515 -15.72 -15.22 25.60
C VAL A 515 -15.11 -16.55 26.03
N ARG A 516 -15.55 -17.09 27.18
CA ARG A 516 -15.09 -18.37 27.72
C ARG A 516 -15.32 -19.53 26.75
N ASP A 517 -16.45 -19.54 26.06
CA ASP A 517 -16.85 -20.63 25.17
C ASP A 517 -16.32 -20.42 23.73
N ASN A 518 -15.43 -19.43 23.52
CA ASN A 518 -14.84 -19.06 22.22
C ASN A 518 -15.88 -18.77 21.13
N ARG A 519 -16.97 -18.07 21.48
CA ARG A 519 -18.07 -17.65 20.58
C ARG A 519 -18.15 -16.15 20.35
N LEU A 520 -17.09 -15.44 20.71
CA LEU A 520 -16.86 -14.06 20.33
C LEU A 520 -16.07 -14.03 19.02
N ARG A 521 -16.57 -13.31 18.01
CA ARG A 521 -15.86 -13.05 16.75
C ARG A 521 -15.62 -11.57 16.56
N LEU A 522 -14.41 -11.19 16.13
CA LEU A 522 -14.09 -9.79 15.86
C LEU A 522 -14.45 -9.43 14.42
N LEU A 523 -15.30 -8.41 14.26
CA LEU A 523 -15.67 -7.88 12.96
C LEU A 523 -14.64 -6.82 12.49
N PRO A 524 -14.04 -6.98 11.31
CA PRO A 524 -13.21 -5.94 10.73
C PRO A 524 -14.07 -4.76 10.27
N SER A 525 -13.47 -3.57 10.20
CA SER A 525 -14.19 -2.36 9.78
C SER A 525 -14.62 -2.38 8.31
N ASP A 526 -13.83 -2.98 7.42
CA ASP A 526 -14.21 -3.28 6.03
C ASP A 526 -14.51 -4.79 5.96
N PRO A 527 -15.68 -5.22 5.43
CA PRO A 527 -16.77 -4.44 4.83
C PRO A 527 -17.88 -4.01 5.82
N TRP A 528 -17.82 -4.39 7.10
CA TRP A 528 -18.97 -4.30 8.03
C TRP A 528 -19.47 -2.89 8.38
N ARG A 529 -18.76 -1.84 7.95
CA ARG A 529 -19.18 -0.44 8.09
C ARG A 529 -19.79 0.15 6.82
N GLU A 530 -19.81 -0.60 5.74
CA GLU A 530 -20.43 -0.20 4.48
C GLU A 530 -21.76 -0.92 4.31
N TYR A 531 -22.79 -0.17 3.90
CA TYR A 531 -24.09 -0.71 3.55
C TYR A 531 -24.32 -0.61 2.05
N SER A 532 -23.97 -1.67 1.33
CA SER A 532 -24.09 -1.79 -0.12
C SER A 532 -24.20 -3.26 -0.53
N PRO A 533 -24.71 -3.58 -1.72
CA PRO A 533 -24.85 -4.98 -2.16
C PRO A 533 -23.49 -5.72 -2.14
N ILE A 534 -22.43 -5.08 -2.64
CA ILE A 534 -21.07 -5.66 -2.64
C ILE A 534 -20.55 -5.88 -1.22
N ALA A 535 -20.81 -4.96 -0.29
CA ALA A 535 -20.41 -5.12 1.11
C ALA A 535 -21.20 -6.26 1.79
N ILE A 536 -22.51 -6.34 1.56
CA ILE A 536 -23.41 -7.34 2.12
C ILE A 536 -23.02 -8.75 1.67
N GLU A 537 -22.73 -8.93 0.38
CA GLU A 537 -22.25 -10.23 -0.15
C GLU A 537 -20.92 -10.65 0.51
N ARG A 538 -19.98 -9.72 0.67
CA ARG A 538 -18.70 -10.00 1.35
C ARG A 538 -18.92 -10.33 2.82
N CYS A 539 -19.77 -9.58 3.51
CA CYS A 539 -20.10 -9.81 4.91
C CYS A 539 -20.78 -11.18 5.10
N LEU A 540 -21.65 -11.60 4.18
CA LEU A 540 -22.28 -12.92 4.21
C LEU A 540 -21.24 -14.05 4.18
N GLU A 541 -20.32 -14.02 3.22
CA GLU A 541 -19.27 -15.05 3.10
C GLU A 541 -18.32 -15.02 4.32
N MET A 542 -17.98 -13.84 4.82
CA MET A 542 -17.14 -13.70 6.01
C MET A 542 -17.83 -14.19 7.28
N ALA A 543 -19.11 -13.84 7.47
CA ALA A 543 -19.89 -14.29 8.61
C ALA A 543 -20.02 -15.81 8.60
N PHE A 544 -20.33 -16.39 7.44
CA PHE A 544 -20.42 -17.83 7.28
C PHE A 544 -19.09 -18.52 7.63
N ALA A 545 -17.96 -18.04 7.11
CA ALA A 545 -16.64 -18.58 7.45
C ALA A 545 -16.33 -18.47 8.96
N MET A 546 -16.63 -17.34 9.60
CA MET A 546 -16.40 -17.14 11.04
C MET A 546 -17.21 -18.07 11.95
N ILE A 547 -18.33 -18.60 11.45
CA ILE A 547 -19.19 -19.54 12.18
C ILE A 547 -18.76 -20.99 11.93
N VAL A 548 -18.21 -21.27 10.75
CA VAL A 548 -17.73 -22.60 10.34
C VAL A 548 -16.35 -22.95 10.91
N GLU A 549 -15.50 -21.94 11.10
CA GLU A 549 -14.19 -22.04 11.78
C GLU A 549 -14.31 -21.94 13.31
#